data_AF-B2FJK9-F1
#
_entry.id   AF-B2FJK9-F1
#
_cell.length_a   1.000
_cell.length_b   1.000
_cell.length_c   1.000
_cell.angle_alpha   90.00
_cell.angle_beta   90.00
_cell.angle_gamma   90.00
#
_symmetry.space_group_name_H-M   'P 1'
#
loop_
_entity.id
_entity.type
_entity.pdbx_description
1 polymer ?
#
loop_
_entity_poly.entity_id
_entity_poly.type
_entity_poly.pdbx_seq_one_letter_code
_entity_poly.pdbx_strand_id
1 'polypeptide(L)' 'MPPNLNTLEAQLNALETDLPVLIQLHSSSGGLWAAFAGLADVIEDNAGAHQELVARRISAMLTRHGVACEDEPG' A
#
# COMPACT_ATOMS: atom_id res chain seq x y z
N MET A 1 -3.40 22.83 -1.97
CA MET A 1 -3.53 22.67 -0.51
C MET A 1 -2.47 21.67 -0.09
N PRO A 2 -1.71 21.90 1.01
CA PRO A 2 -0.83 20.86 1.51
C PRO A 2 -1.68 19.64 1.86
N PRO A 3 -1.23 18.42 1.55
CA PRO A 3 -1.97 17.23 1.88
C PRO A 3 -2.12 17.13 3.39
N ASN A 4 -3.36 17.05 3.85
CA ASN A 4 -3.63 16.86 5.26
C ASN A 4 -3.29 15.41 5.62
N LEU A 5 -2.47 15.23 6.66
CA LEU A 5 -2.12 13.91 7.21
C LEU A 5 -3.35 13.03 7.44
N ASN A 6 -4.45 13.62 7.90
CA ASN A 6 -5.72 12.91 8.12
C ASN A 6 -6.29 12.30 6.82
N THR A 7 -6.13 12.98 5.69
CA THR A 7 -6.55 12.49 4.37
C THR A 7 -5.63 11.36 3.88
N LEU A 8 -4.33 11.44 4.14
CA LEU A 8 -3.39 10.37 3.84
C LEU A 8 -3.67 9.12 4.70
N GLU A 9 -3.94 9.31 5.99
CA GLU A 9 -4.31 8.22 6.90
C GLU A 9 -5.60 7.53 6.47
N ALA A 10 -6.62 8.29 6.03
CA ALA A 10 -7.86 7.71 5.52
C ALA A 10 -7.63 6.89 4.24
N GLN A 11 -6.79 7.38 3.31
CA GLN A 11 -6.44 6.65 2.09
C GLN A 11 -5.65 5.37 2.39
N LEU A 12 -4.70 5.43 3.34
CA LEU A 12 -3.93 4.28 3.77
C LEU A 12 -4.80 3.22 4.46
N ASN A 13 -5.77 3.65 5.26
CA ASN A 13 -6.71 2.73 5.91
C ASN A 13 -7.67 2.07 4.91
N ALA A 14 -8.08 2.81 3.88
CA ALA A 14 -8.83 2.26 2.76
C ALA A 14 -8.00 1.22 1.99
N LEU A 15 -6.71 1.51 1.72
CA LEU A 15 -5.79 0.58 1.08
C LEU A 15 -5.60 -0.70 1.92
N GLU A 16 -5.44 -0.58 3.24
CA GLU A 16 -5.33 -1.73 4.17
C GLU A 16 -6.59 -2.60 4.16
N THR A 17 -7.76 -1.96 4.05
CA THR A 17 -9.06 -2.67 3.97
C THR A 17 -9.24 -3.39 2.64
N ASP A 18 -8.75 -2.82 1.54
CA ASP A 18 -8.85 -3.41 0.20
C ASP A 18 -7.78 -4.48 -0.06
N LEU A 19 -6.65 -4.43 0.65
CA LEU A 19 -5.55 -5.38 0.55
C LEU A 19 -5.97 -6.87 0.57
N PRO A 20 -6.77 -7.37 1.53
CA PRO A 20 -7.23 -8.76 1.51
C PRO A 20 -8.13 -9.10 0.31
N VAL A 21 -8.87 -8.12 -0.23
CA VAL A 21 -9.71 -8.29 -1.41
C VAL A 21 -8.82 -8.40 -2.66
N LEU A 22 -7.80 -7.55 -2.76
CA LEU A 22 -6.79 -7.61 -3.83
C LEU A 22 -6.02 -8.93 -3.81
N ILE A 23 -5.64 -9.45 -2.63
CA ILE A 23 -4.97 -10.74 -2.48
C ILE A 23 -5.87 -11.88 -2.99
N GLN A 24 -7.18 -11.83 -2.70
CA GLN A 24 -8.13 -12.83 -3.17
C GLN A 24 -8.42 -12.73 -4.67
N LEU A 25 -8.57 -11.52 -5.21
CA LEU A 25 -8.80 -11.28 -6.64
C LEU A 25 -7.58 -11.60 -7.49
N HIS A 26 -6.39 -11.33 -6.97
CA HIS A 26 -5.13 -11.53 -7.66
C HIS A 26 -4.26 -12.54 -6.90
N SER A 27 -4.72 -13.80 -6.88
CA SER A 27 -3.98 -14.91 -6.27
C SER A 27 -2.62 -15.19 -6.95
N SER A 28 -2.37 -14.62 -8.13
CA SER A 28 -1.03 -14.55 -8.73
C SER A 28 -0.35 -13.26 -8.28
N SER A 29 0.78 -13.38 -7.58
CA SER A 29 1.54 -12.27 -6.97
C SER A 29 1.72 -11.06 -7.90
N GLY A 30 1.96 -11.29 -9.20
CA GLY A 30 2.15 -10.21 -10.17
C GLY A 30 0.94 -9.29 -10.41
N GLY A 31 -0.29 -9.82 -10.33
CA GLY A 31 -1.50 -9.00 -10.48
C GLY A 31 -1.80 -8.16 -9.26
N LEU A 32 -1.54 -8.72 -8.08
CA LEU A 32 -1.70 -8.05 -6.79
C LEU A 32 -0.78 -6.83 -6.71
N TRP A 33 0.50 -7.02 -6.98
CA TRP A 33 1.49 -5.94 -6.88
C TRP A 33 1.22 -4.81 -7.89
N ALA A 34 0.75 -5.12 -9.10
CA ALA A 34 0.39 -4.09 -10.08
C ALA A 34 -0.79 -3.21 -9.62
N ALA A 35 -1.86 -3.83 -9.10
CA ALA A 35 -3.00 -3.12 -8.56
C ALA A 35 -2.63 -2.33 -7.30
N PHE A 36 -1.87 -2.95 -6.40
CA PHE A 36 -1.38 -2.33 -5.18
C PHE A 36 -0.47 -1.13 -5.45
N ALA A 37 0.50 -1.27 -6.35
CA ALA A 37 1.43 -0.20 -6.71
C ALA A 37 0.69 1.00 -7.31
N GLY A 38 -0.34 0.78 -8.14
CA GLY A 38 -1.17 1.87 -8.66
C GLY A 38 -1.91 2.65 -7.57
N LEU A 39 -2.40 1.96 -6.53
CA LEU A 39 -3.05 2.62 -5.40
C LEU A 39 -2.04 3.33 -4.50
N ALA A 40 -0.89 2.70 -4.23
CA ALA A 40 0.18 3.29 -3.44
C ALA A 40 0.75 4.56 -4.10
N ASP A 41 0.98 4.54 -5.42
CA ASP A 41 1.51 5.66 -6.19
C ASP A 41 0.62 6.90 -6.08
N VAL A 42 -0.71 6.73 -6.14
CA VAL A 42 -1.67 7.84 -5.93
C VAL A 42 -1.56 8.43 -4.53
N ILE A 43 -1.35 7.60 -3.50
CA ILE A 43 -1.19 8.07 -2.12
C ILE A 43 0.16 8.77 -1.94
N GLU A 44 1.23 8.26 -2.57
CA GLU A 44 2.57 8.84 -2.53
C GLU A 44 2.66 10.17 -3.29
N ASP A 45 2.03 10.28 -4.46
CA ASP A 45 1.90 11.55 -5.19
C ASP A 45 1.16 12.59 -4.35
N ASN A 46 0.07 12.15 -3.70
CA ASN A 46 -0.70 13.01 -2.82
C ASN A 46 0.02 13.29 -1.48
N ALA A 47 1.03 12.52 -1.09
CA ALA A 47 1.71 12.69 0.19
C ALA A 47 2.64 13.91 0.23
N GLY A 48 3.22 14.29 -0.91
CA GLY A 48 4.17 15.40 -1.01
C GLY A 48 5.29 15.27 0.04
N ALA A 49 5.37 16.22 0.99
CA ALA A 49 6.38 16.22 2.06
C ALA A 49 6.25 15.05 3.06
N HIS A 50 5.16 14.28 3.02
CA HIS A 50 4.90 13.15 3.92
C HIS A 50 5.16 11.78 3.28
N GLN A 51 5.76 11.72 2.09
CA GLN A 51 6.05 10.46 1.38
C GLN A 51 6.76 9.42 2.24
N GLU A 52 7.78 9.81 3.01
CA GLU A 52 8.51 8.86 3.88
C GLU A 52 7.61 8.24 4.96
N LEU A 53 6.64 9.00 5.48
CA LEU A 53 5.67 8.53 6.47
C LEU A 53 4.68 7.55 5.84
N VAL A 54 4.21 7.86 4.63
CA VAL A 54 3.33 7.00 3.83
C VAL A 54 4.02 5.69 3.48
N ALA A 55 5.25 5.74 2.96
CA ALA A 55 6.04 4.56 2.63
C ALA A 55 6.28 3.65 3.85
N ARG A 56 6.62 4.23 5.01
CA ARG A 56 6.73 3.47 6.28
C ARG A 56 5.43 2.80 6.68
N ARG A 57 4.29 3.47 6.52
CA ARG A 57 2.98 2.93 6.87
C ARG A 57 2.58 1.78 5.96
N ILE A 58 2.79 1.97 4.65
CA ILE A 58 2.57 0.94 3.62
C ILE A 58 3.42 -0.30 3.90
N SER A 59 4.71 -0.11 4.17
CA SER A 59 5.61 -1.22 4.51
C SER A 59 5.14 -1.98 5.76
N ALA A 60 4.77 -1.27 6.82
CA ALA A 60 4.24 -1.89 8.05
C ALA A 60 2.93 -2.66 7.81
N MET A 61 2.04 -2.13 6.98
CA MET A 61 0.79 -2.79 6.57
C MET A 61 1.08 -4.09 5.80
N LEU A 62 1.94 -4.03 4.79
CA LEU A 62 2.32 -5.21 3.99
C LEU A 62 2.95 -6.31 4.86
N THR A 63 3.87 -5.95 5.76
CA THR A 63 4.45 -6.89 6.73
C THR A 63 3.38 -7.51 7.63
N ARG A 64 2.41 -6.73 8.11
CA ARG A 64 1.33 -7.22 8.97
C ARG A 64 0.43 -8.24 8.27
N HIS A 65 0.19 -8.04 6.98
CA HIS A 65 -0.63 -8.93 6.15
C HIS A 65 0.16 -10.12 5.57
N GLY A 66 1.46 -10.24 5.89
CA GLY A 66 2.31 -11.30 5.37
C GLY A 66 2.63 -11.17 3.88
N VAL A 67 2.31 -10.02 3.28
CA VAL A 67 2.66 -9.68 1.89
C VAL A 67 4.05 -9.05 1.91
N ALA A 68 5.03 -9.76 2.47
CA ALA A 68 6.42 -9.43 2.17
C ALA A 68 6.62 -9.77 0.68
N CYS A 69 7.25 -8.86 -0.08
CA CYS A 69 7.81 -9.19 -1.40
C CYS A 69 8.46 -10.58 -1.26
N GLU A 70 7.99 -11.56 -2.04
CA GLU A 70 8.29 -12.96 -1.82
C GLU A 70 9.77 -13.14 -1.46
N ASP A 71 9.97 -13.64 -0.24
CA ASP A 71 11.13 -14.40 0.18
C ASP A 71 11.41 -15.42 -0.93
N GLU A 72 12.50 -15.20 -1.66
CA GLU A 72 13.00 -16.13 -2.67
C GLU A 72 13.28 -17.48 -1.98
N PRO A 73 12.58 -18.58 -2.31
CA PRO A 73 12.98 -19.88 -1.83
C PRO A 73 14.13 -20.36 -2.72
N GLY A 74 15.36 -20.12 -2.27
CA GLY A 74 16.60 -20.68 -2.81
C GLY A 74 17.20 -21.72 -1.89
#